data_AF-A0A1B6K4K7-F1
#
_entry.id   AF-A0A1B6K4K7-F1
#
_cell.length_a   1.000
_cell.length_b   1.000
_cell.length_c   1.000
_cell.angle_alpha   90.00
_cell.angle_beta   90.00
_cell.angle_gamma   90.00
#
_symmetry.space_group_name_H-M   'P 1'
#
loop_
_entity.id
_entity.type
_entity.pdbx_description
1 polymer ?
#
loop_
_entity_poly.entity_id
_entity_poly.type
_entity_poly.pdbx_seq_one_letter_code
_entity_poly.pdbx_strand_id
1 'polypeptide(L)'
;AFLDKVQALTEAEGLLRTQPWASPEQVSTLVQDISRNIKTKLPTIQRSMQLYLANRDTEFILYRPVKNNIVGSLSRLLNVLSNNNGYTNEDRIVIACPTPEQVAVLLSSASLLMSERKISQVSSHHAITEPTAVKG
;
A
#
# COMPACT_ATOMS: atom_id res chain seq x y z
N ALA A 1 14.21 8.36 -5.46
CA ALA A 1 15.50 7.63 -5.39
C ALA A 1 15.70 6.62 -6.53
N PHE A 2 14.78 5.68 -6.81
CA PHE A 2 14.91 4.77 -7.98
C PHE A 2 14.36 5.40 -9.26
N LEU A 3 13.09 5.85 -9.26
CA LEU A 3 12.47 6.48 -10.44
C LEU A 3 13.25 7.72 -10.92
N ASP A 4 13.80 8.52 -10.00
CA ASP A 4 14.64 9.67 -10.35
C ASP A 4 15.95 9.23 -11.04
N LYS A 5 16.57 8.12 -10.58
CA LYS A 5 17.76 7.55 -11.21
C LYS A 5 17.46 6.99 -12.60
N VAL A 6 16.29 6.36 -12.76
CA VAL A 6 15.81 5.91 -14.07
C VAL A 6 15.63 7.11 -15.00
N GLN A 7 14.96 8.17 -14.54
CA GLN A 7 14.70 9.36 -15.34
C GLN A 7 16.01 10.00 -15.84
N ALA A 8 17.02 10.12 -14.96
CA ALA A 8 18.34 10.61 -15.33
C ALA A 8 19.08 9.72 -16.35
N LEU A 9 18.82 8.41 -16.38
CA LEU A 9 19.43 7.48 -17.33
C LEU A 9 18.70 7.41 -18.67
N THR A 10 17.39 7.64 -18.70
CA THR A 10 16.64 7.77 -19.96
C THR A 10 17.11 8.96 -20.80
N GLU A 11 17.72 9.98 -20.19
CA GLU A 11 18.39 11.08 -20.90
C GLU A 11 19.75 10.65 -21.50
N ALA A 12 20.30 9.52 -21.06
CA ALA A 12 21.64 9.06 -21.36
C ALA A 12 21.65 7.59 -21.84
N GLU A 13 20.88 7.24 -22.89
CA GLU A 13 20.88 6.00 -23.72
C GLU A 13 21.37 4.67 -23.05
N GLY A 14 21.15 4.48 -21.76
CA GLY A 14 21.71 3.36 -20.99
C GLY A 14 20.67 2.28 -20.77
N LEU A 15 21.01 1.02 -21.10
CA LEU A 15 20.16 -0.13 -20.75
C LEU A 15 20.10 -0.25 -19.22
N LEU A 16 18.92 -0.09 -18.63
CA LEU A 16 18.72 -0.11 -17.16
C LEU A 16 19.28 -1.39 -16.55
N ARG A 17 19.09 -2.54 -17.21
CA ARG A 17 19.58 -3.85 -16.76
C ARG A 17 21.09 -3.91 -16.50
N THR A 18 21.89 -3.07 -17.16
CA THR A 18 23.35 -3.04 -16.97
C THR A 18 23.77 -2.39 -15.65
N GLN A 19 22.85 -1.67 -15.00
CA GLN A 19 23.14 -0.97 -13.76
C GLN A 19 23.01 -1.94 -12.56
N PRO A 20 23.98 -1.96 -11.63
CA PRO A 20 23.98 -2.90 -10.51
C PRO A 20 22.80 -2.72 -9.55
N TRP A 21 22.22 -1.53 -9.49
CA TRP A 21 21.05 -1.20 -8.68
C TRP A 21 19.71 -1.51 -9.38
N ALA A 22 19.75 -1.91 -10.65
CA ALA A 22 18.60 -2.19 -11.49
C ALA A 22 18.61 -3.65 -11.98
N SER A 23 19.28 -4.55 -11.26
CA SER A 23 19.12 -5.98 -11.51
C SER A 23 17.67 -6.40 -11.23
N PRO A 24 17.12 -7.40 -11.95
CA PRO A 24 15.76 -7.87 -11.73
C PRO A 24 15.47 -8.25 -10.27
N GLU A 25 16.45 -8.83 -9.56
CA GLU A 25 16.34 -9.24 -8.16
C GLU A 25 16.27 -8.05 -7.21
N GLN A 26 17.06 -7.00 -7.49
CA GLN A 26 17.03 -5.75 -6.71
C GLN A 26 15.69 -5.04 -6.86
N VAL A 27 15.17 -4.98 -8.09
CA VAL A 27 13.85 -4.38 -8.35
C VAL A 27 12.73 -5.24 -7.76
N SER A 28 12.83 -6.57 -7.82
CA SER A 28 11.89 -7.49 -7.15
C SER A 28 11.84 -7.24 -5.64
N THR A 29 13.00 -7.14 -5.00
CA THR A 29 13.10 -6.82 -3.56
C THR A 29 12.42 -5.49 -3.23
N LEU A 30 12.67 -4.46 -4.04
CA LEU A 30 12.03 -3.15 -3.90
C LEU A 30 10.50 -3.25 -4.01
N VAL A 31 9.98 -3.98 -5.00
CA VAL A 31 8.53 -4.20 -5.19
C VAL A 31 7.92 -4.92 -3.99
N GLN A 32 8.60 -5.94 -3.48
CA GLN A 32 8.16 -6.71 -2.31
C GLN A 32 8.12 -5.83 -1.06
N ASP A 33 9.13 -5.00 -0.83
CA ASP A 33 9.17 -4.06 0.29
C ASP A 33 8.06 -3.01 0.20
N ILE A 34 7.80 -2.46 -0.99
CA ILE A 34 6.67 -1.55 -1.21
C ILE A 34 5.35 -2.25 -0.86
N SER A 35 5.15 -3.47 -1.34
CA SER A 35 3.94 -4.26 -1.08
C SER A 35 3.76 -4.56 0.41
N ARG A 36 4.85 -4.87 1.12
CA ARG A 36 4.85 -5.06 2.58
C ARG A 36 4.54 -3.76 3.32
N ASN A 37 5.10 -2.63 2.88
CA ASN A 37 4.83 -1.32 3.47
C ASN A 37 3.38 -0.89 3.28
N ILE A 38 2.77 -1.19 2.12
CA ILE A 38 1.34 -0.99 1.90
C ILE A 38 0.53 -1.80 2.94
N LYS A 39 0.85 -3.07 3.15
CA LYS A 39 0.11 -3.92 4.11
C LYS A 39 0.29 -3.51 5.57
N THR A 40 1.43 -2.91 5.94
CA THR A 40 1.78 -2.65 7.35
C THR A 40 1.63 -1.20 7.78
N LYS A 41 1.95 -0.24 6.90
CA LYS A 41 1.99 1.19 7.24
C LYS A 41 0.68 1.91 6.94
N LEU A 42 0.05 1.64 5.80
CA LEU A 42 -1.20 2.31 5.41
C LEU A 42 -2.33 2.13 6.43
N PRO A 43 -2.57 0.92 6.97
CA PRO A 43 -3.60 0.74 8.00
C PRO A 43 -3.34 1.57 9.26
N THR A 44 -2.07 1.76 9.62
CA THR A 44 -1.66 2.58 10.78
C THR A 44 -1.93 4.06 10.54
N ILE A 45 -1.64 4.55 9.34
CA ILE A 45 -1.94 5.94 8.94
C ILE A 45 -3.45 6.17 8.94
N GLN A 46 -4.22 5.26 8.32
CA GLN A 46 -5.67 5.35 8.29
C GLN A 46 -6.28 5.32 9.69
N ARG A 47 -5.76 4.47 10.59
CA ARG A 47 -6.17 4.44 12.00
C ARG A 47 -5.93 5.77 12.69
N SER A 48 -4.76 6.37 12.48
CA SER A 48 -4.42 7.66 13.08
C SER A 48 -5.39 8.74 12.58
N MET A 49 -5.68 8.76 11.29
CA MET A 49 -6.72 9.64 10.73
C MET A 49 -8.07 9.42 11.40
N GLN A 50 -8.51 8.18 11.61
CA GLN A 50 -9.80 7.87 12.26
C GLN A 50 -9.87 8.24 13.74
N LEU A 51 -8.74 8.18 14.45
CA LEU A 51 -8.67 8.53 15.88
C LEU A 51 -8.69 10.04 16.10
N TYR A 52 -8.07 10.80 15.20
CA TYR A 52 -7.85 12.23 15.38
C TYR A 52 -8.74 13.11 14.49
N LEU A 53 -9.38 12.57 13.46
CA LEU A 53 -10.35 13.29 12.62
C LEU A 53 -11.78 12.86 12.99
N ALA A 54 -12.58 13.84 13.41
CA ALA A 54 -14.00 13.61 13.70
C ALA A 54 -14.86 13.41 12.43
N ASN A 55 -14.42 13.97 11.30
CA ASN A 55 -15.17 14.01 10.05
C ASN A 55 -14.61 12.98 9.03
N ARG A 56 -15.46 12.06 8.58
CA ARG A 56 -15.13 11.01 7.60
C ARG A 56 -14.81 11.54 6.20
N ASP A 57 -15.47 12.61 5.77
CA ASP A 57 -15.16 13.26 4.50
C ASP A 57 -13.75 13.85 4.51
N THR A 58 -13.34 14.42 5.66
CA THR A 58 -11.99 14.93 5.84
C THR A 58 -10.95 13.80 5.81
N GLU A 59 -11.20 12.69 6.51
CA GLU A 59 -10.37 11.46 6.39
C GLU A 59 -10.24 11.04 4.93
N PHE A 60 -11.35 10.99 4.20
CA PHE A 60 -11.38 10.54 2.82
C PHE A 60 -10.63 11.49 1.87
N ILE A 61 -10.81 12.80 2.01
CA ILE A 61 -10.10 13.83 1.23
C ILE A 61 -8.58 13.70 1.45
N LEU A 62 -8.14 13.44 2.68
CA LEU A 62 -6.72 13.29 3.02
C LEU A 62 -6.14 11.93 2.61
N TYR A 63 -6.91 10.85 2.70
CA TYR A 63 -6.43 9.50 2.41
C TYR A 63 -6.42 9.18 0.91
N ARG A 64 -7.34 9.77 0.13
CA ARG A 64 -7.40 9.62 -1.33
C ARG A 64 -6.06 9.91 -2.03
N PRO A 65 -5.39 11.06 -1.82
CA PRO A 65 -4.11 11.33 -2.49
C PRO A 65 -3.02 10.33 -2.09
N VAL A 66 -3.02 9.80 -0.87
CA VAL A 66 -2.05 8.76 -0.46
C VAL A 66 -2.19 7.52 -1.35
N LYS A 67 -3.41 7.00 -1.52
CA LYS A 67 -3.67 5.85 -2.38
C LYS A 67 -3.32 6.13 -3.85
N ASN A 68 -3.74 7.29 -4.37
CA ASN A 68 -3.50 7.65 -5.76
C ASN A 68 -2.01 7.77 -6.08
N ASN A 69 -1.21 8.32 -5.17
CA ASN A 69 0.24 8.42 -5.36
C ASN A 69 0.93 7.05 -5.38
N ILE A 70 0.47 6.10 -4.56
CA ILE A 70 1.01 4.72 -4.57
C ILE A 70 0.72 4.03 -5.90
N VAL A 71 -0.54 4.06 -6.34
CA VAL A 71 -0.93 3.51 -7.65
C VAL A 71 -0.12 4.17 -8.76
N GLY A 72 -0.08 5.50 -8.81
CA GLY A 72 0.65 6.22 -9.85
C GLY A 72 2.15 5.94 -9.87
N SER A 73 2.78 5.73 -8.71
CA SER A 73 4.21 5.40 -8.63
C SER A 73 4.49 3.99 -9.12
N LEU A 74 3.65 3.01 -8.77
CA LEU A 74 3.78 1.63 -9.26
C LEU A 74 3.43 1.52 -10.76
N SER A 75 2.45 2.28 -11.25
CA SER A 75 2.18 2.37 -12.69
C SER A 75 3.38 2.93 -13.46
N ARG A 76 4.04 3.97 -12.93
CA ARG A 76 5.27 4.51 -13.53
C ARG A 76 6.40 3.49 -13.53
N LEU A 77 6.59 2.75 -12.43
CA LEU A 77 7.56 1.67 -12.37
C LEU A 77 7.26 0.60 -13.42
N LEU A 78 6.02 0.14 -13.51
CA LEU A 78 5.62 -0.87 -14.49
C LEU A 78 5.85 -0.40 -15.93
N ASN A 79 5.58 0.88 -16.22
CA ASN A 79 5.86 1.47 -17.52
C ASN A 79 7.36 1.49 -17.84
N VAL A 80 8.20 1.82 -16.86
CA VAL A 80 9.68 1.75 -17.01
C VAL A 80 10.16 0.34 -17.31
N LEU A 81 9.56 -0.68 -16.69
CA LEU A 81 9.91 -2.08 -16.93
C LEU A 81 9.39 -2.58 -18.29
N SER A 82 8.31 -1.97 -18.78
CA SER A 82 7.61 -2.37 -20.02
C SER A 82 8.14 -1.68 -21.27
N ASN A 83 8.49 -0.39 -21.16
CA ASN A 83 9.14 0.36 -22.22
C ASN A 83 10.59 -0.13 -22.36
N ASN A 84 11.11 -0.06 -23.59
CA ASN A 84 12.26 -0.80 -24.10
C ASN A 84 13.62 -0.45 -23.41
N ASN A 85 13.73 -0.74 -22.12
CA ASN A 85 14.82 -0.37 -21.23
C ASN A 85 15.80 -1.54 -20.97
N GLY A 86 15.72 -2.61 -21.78
CA GLY A 86 16.62 -3.76 -21.71
C GLY A 86 16.20 -4.89 -20.77
N TYR A 87 15.00 -4.84 -20.17
CA TYR A 87 14.44 -5.95 -19.41
C TYR A 87 13.73 -6.95 -20.33
N THR A 88 14.05 -8.23 -20.20
CA THR A 88 13.39 -9.30 -20.94
C THR A 88 12.06 -9.70 -20.29
N ASN A 89 11.32 -10.62 -20.90
CA ASN A 89 10.10 -11.15 -20.29
C ASN A 89 10.41 -11.96 -19.02
N GLU A 90 11.52 -12.68 -18.99
CA GLU A 90 12.01 -13.44 -17.84
C GLU A 90 12.35 -12.50 -16.68
N ASP A 91 13.04 -11.39 -16.96
CA ASP A 91 13.32 -10.36 -15.96
C ASP A 91 12.02 -9.82 -15.34
N ARG A 92 11.00 -9.56 -16.15
CA ARG A 92 9.69 -9.08 -15.68
C ARG A 92 8.98 -10.10 -14.77
N ILE A 93 9.12 -11.40 -15.07
CA ILE A 93 8.59 -12.47 -14.22
C ILE A 93 9.31 -12.48 -12.86
N VAL A 94 10.64 -12.31 -12.84
CA VAL A 94 11.42 -12.23 -11.60
C VAL A 94 11.05 -11.00 -10.77
N ILE A 95 10.86 -9.86 -11.42
CA ILE A 95 10.49 -8.61 -10.75
C ILE A 95 9.08 -8.69 -10.15
N ALA A 96 8.15 -9.39 -10.81
CA ALA A 96 6.78 -9.60 -10.37
C ALA A 96 6.06 -8.29 -9.95
N CYS A 97 6.27 -7.21 -10.72
CA CYS A 97 5.63 -5.92 -10.45
C CYS A 97 4.10 -6.03 -10.61
N PRO A 98 3.30 -5.64 -9.60
CA PRO A 98 1.84 -5.73 -9.68
C PRO A 98 1.28 -4.71 -10.70
N THR A 99 0.17 -5.08 -11.35
CA THR A 99 -0.56 -4.15 -12.22
C THR A 99 -1.32 -3.11 -11.40
N PRO A 100 -1.71 -1.96 -11.98
CA PRO A 100 -2.46 -0.92 -11.28
C PRO A 100 -3.74 -1.46 -10.61
N GLU A 101 -4.41 -2.41 -11.26
CA GLU A 101 -5.61 -3.08 -10.74
C GLU A 101 -5.28 -3.94 -9.52
N GLN A 102 -4.20 -4.72 -9.57
CA GLN A 102 -3.73 -5.53 -8.44
C GLN A 102 -3.33 -4.64 -7.25
N VAL A 103 -2.69 -3.49 -7.52
CA VAL A 103 -2.36 -2.50 -6.48
C VAL A 103 -3.64 -1.92 -5.87
N ALA A 104 -4.65 -1.60 -6.68
CA ALA A 104 -5.93 -1.10 -6.18
C ALA A 104 -6.65 -2.13 -5.28
N VAL A 105 -6.61 -3.41 -5.64
CA VAL A 105 -7.12 -4.52 -4.81
C VAL A 105 -6.33 -4.64 -3.50
N LEU A 106 -5.00 -4.56 -3.57
CA LEU A 106 -4.13 -4.58 -2.40
C LEU A 106 -4.42 -3.42 -1.44
N LEU A 107 -4.61 -2.20 -1.96
CA LEU A 107 -4.95 -1.04 -1.16
C LEU A 107 -6.34 -1.16 -0.52
N SER A 108 -7.28 -1.76 -1.23
CA SER A 108 -8.64 -1.99 -0.74
C SER A 108 -8.65 -3.00 0.40
N SER A 109 -7.98 -4.14 0.24
CA SER A 109 -7.84 -5.15 1.31
C SER A 109 -7.11 -4.62 2.54
N ALA A 110 -6.03 -3.84 2.37
CA ALA A 110 -5.34 -3.19 3.49
C ALA A 110 -6.26 -2.22 4.27
N SER A 111 -7.18 -1.54 3.56
CA SER A 111 -8.16 -0.65 4.18
C SER A 111 -9.31 -1.42 4.85
N LEU A 112 -9.72 -2.57 4.31
CA LEU A 112 -10.82 -3.42 4.82
C LEU A 112 -10.47 -4.15 6.12
N LEU A 113 -9.22 -4.63 6.27
CA LEU A 113 -8.73 -5.27 7.51
C LEU A 113 -8.89 -4.40 8.77
N MET A 114 -9.21 -3.11 8.60
CA MET A 114 -9.47 -2.17 9.69
C MET A 114 -10.96 -1.99 9.98
N SER A 115 -11.84 -2.19 9.00
CA SER A 115 -13.30 -2.12 9.17
C SER A 115 -13.81 -3.21 10.12
N GLU A 116 -13.27 -4.43 9.99
CA GLU A 116 -13.70 -5.62 10.74
C GLU A 116 -13.35 -5.52 12.24
N ARG A 117 -12.25 -4.88 12.60
CA ARG A 117 -11.86 -4.69 14.02
C ARG A 117 -12.81 -3.79 14.80
N LYS A 118 -13.58 -2.93 14.13
CA LYS A 118 -14.56 -2.06 14.79
C LYS A 118 -15.77 -2.83 15.31
N ILE A 119 -16.05 -4.01 14.75
CA ILE A 119 -17.21 -4.85 15.13
C ILE A 119 -16.86 -5.74 16.34
N SER A 120 -15.61 -6.20 16.46
CA SER A 120 -15.20 -7.11 17.55
C SER A 120 -15.04 -6.43 18.92
N GLN A 121 -14.99 -5.09 19.00
CA GLN A 121 -14.84 -4.37 20.28
C GLN A 121 -16.16 -3.89 20.91
N VAL A 122 -17.29 -3.98 20.22
CA VAL A 122 -18.59 -3.49 20.75
C VAL A 122 -19.34 -4.56 21.57
N SER A 123 -18.93 -5.84 21.51
CA SER A 123 -19.70 -6.95 22.09
C SER A 123 -19.37 -7.30 23.55
N SER A 124 -18.64 -6.47 24.30
CA SER A 124 -18.15 -6.82 25.66
C SER A 124 -18.68 -5.96 26.81
N HIS A 125 -19.66 -5.07 26.60
CA HIS A 125 -20.21 -4.21 27.67
C HIS A 125 -21.75 -4.22 27.71
N HIS A 126 -22.37 -5.39 27.88
CA HIS A 126 -23.72 -5.44 28.47
C HIS A 126 -24.02 -6.81 29.11
N ALA A 127 -23.68 -6.96 30.39
CA ALA A 127 -24.22 -8.02 31.26
C ALA A 127 -24.40 -7.47 32.69
N ILE A 128 -25.59 -6.89 32.92
CA ILE A 128 -26.48 -6.98 34.09
C ILE A 128 -25.85 -7.11 35.50
N THR A 129 -26.23 -6.19 36.40
CA THR A 129 -26.44 -6.54 37.82
C THR A 129 -27.63 -5.75 38.37
N GLU A 130 -28.74 -6.45 38.62
CA GLU A 130 -29.86 -5.99 39.44
C GLU A 130 -29.44 -5.93 40.92
N PRO A 131 -29.84 -4.92 41.71
CA PRO A 131 -29.74 -4.99 43.16
C PRO A 131 -31.02 -5.56 43.77
N THR A 132 -30.87 -6.72 44.41
CA THR A 132 -31.82 -7.38 45.31
C THR A 132 -32.32 -6.44 46.41
N ALA A 133 -33.65 -6.26 46.52
CA ALA A 133 -34.27 -5.59 47.67
C ALA A 133 -34.76 -6.61 48.71
N VAL A 134 -34.46 -6.27 49.96
CA VAL A 134 -34.41 -7.09 51.17
C VAL A 134 -35.80 -7.31 51.79
N LYS A 135 -36.04 -8.51 52.33
CA LYS A 135 -37.18 -8.84 53.21
C LYS A 135 -37.11 -8.07 54.52
N GLY A 136 -38.22 -7.41 54.88
CA GLY A 136 -38.55 -6.92 56.22
C GLY A 136 -40.06 -7.00 56.42
#